data_AF-A0A5E3X3Q6-F1
#
_entry.id   AF-A0A5E3X3Q6-F1
#
_cell.length_a   1.000
_cell.length_b   1.000
_cell.length_c   1.000
_cell.angle_alpha   90.00
_cell.angle_beta   90.00
_cell.angle_gamma   90.00
#
_symmetry.space_group_name_H-M   'P 1'
#
loop_
_entity.id
_entity.type
_entity.pdbx_description
1 polymer ?
#
loop_
_entity_poly.entity_id
_entity_poly.type
_entity_poly.pdbx_seq_one_letter_code
_entity_poly.pdbx_strand_id
1 'polypeptide(L)'
;MMFAARRVLASVSTRRSFATARHGVRMHGWRKPLFWGACFTFPAAYALKHSISLDAEVATDEVVDPDTAITFPRTLSVQSKVKLPTYTLLGCGVRTVSFLGIKVYSVGFYADLSNPKLEELPRSASAEEKIKFLVDNTSCLLRIIPTRNTSYTHLRDAFIRTLTARIQAAYTGKTMTQEDAVAVASPMNTLKSMFPNATFAKHQPLDIILTPPNIIQERTLIVRDLGAVTNDWVSKTIVLSYFDGQGNSPPMKKAVWESLETVGGR
;
A
#
# COMPACT_ATOMS: atom_id res chain seq x y z
N MET A 1 -52.98 29.23 -30.91
CA MET A 1 -52.62 29.69 -32.27
C MET A 1 -51.12 29.42 -32.43
N MET A 2 -50.60 28.50 -33.26
CA MET A 2 -51.12 27.91 -34.52
C MET A 2 -51.22 28.98 -35.61
N PHE A 3 -50.63 28.91 -36.80
CA PHE A 3 -49.95 27.84 -37.58
C PHE A 3 -48.48 28.24 -37.92
N ALA A 4 -47.51 27.41 -38.34
CA ALA A 4 -47.39 26.05 -38.91
C ALA A 4 -47.32 25.96 -40.46
N ALA A 5 -46.11 25.79 -41.02
CA ALA A 5 -45.83 25.37 -42.42
C ALA A 5 -44.56 24.48 -42.52
N ARG A 6 -44.37 23.76 -43.64
CA ARG A 6 -43.82 22.39 -43.59
C ARG A 6 -43.21 21.83 -44.91
N ARG A 7 -41.87 21.87 -45.07
CA ARG A 7 -41.07 21.07 -46.06
C ARG A 7 -39.70 20.73 -45.44
N VAL A 8 -39.14 19.51 -45.39
CA VAL A 8 -39.26 18.22 -46.12
C VAL A 8 -38.46 18.11 -47.42
N LEU A 9 -37.32 17.38 -47.35
CA LEU A 9 -36.64 16.47 -48.30
C LEU A 9 -35.29 16.09 -47.60
N ALA A 10 -34.81 14.86 -47.36
CA ALA A 10 -35.02 13.47 -47.81
C ALA A 10 -33.91 12.93 -48.72
N SER A 11 -33.55 11.64 -48.54
CA SER A 11 -32.37 10.92 -49.09
C SER A 11 -31.01 11.48 -48.59
N VAL A 12 -29.86 10.79 -48.66
CA VAL A 12 -29.49 9.45 -49.16
C VAL A 12 -28.83 8.64 -48.01
N SER A 13 -28.72 7.30 -48.12
CA SER A 13 -27.93 6.47 -47.19
C SER A 13 -26.77 5.76 -47.90
N THR A 14 -25.67 5.49 -47.18
CA THR A 14 -24.69 4.48 -47.61
C THR A 14 -24.24 3.61 -46.43
N ARG A 15 -24.86 2.44 -46.27
CA ARG A 15 -24.24 1.33 -45.51
C ARG A 15 -23.09 0.74 -46.33
N ARG A 16 -22.00 0.32 -45.70
CA ARG A 16 -21.05 -0.65 -46.26
C ARG A 16 -20.99 -1.86 -45.35
N SER A 17 -21.10 -3.05 -45.93
CA SER A 17 -21.08 -4.33 -45.21
C SER A 17 -20.66 -5.44 -46.17
N PHE A 18 -19.99 -6.47 -45.65
CA PHE A 18 -19.60 -7.73 -46.31
C PHE A 18 -18.64 -7.68 -47.51
N ALA A 19 -17.51 -8.36 -47.34
CA ALA A 19 -16.92 -9.21 -48.37
C ALA A 19 -16.21 -10.40 -47.68
N THR A 20 -16.92 -11.52 -47.47
CA THR A 20 -16.35 -12.76 -46.96
C THR A 20 -15.84 -13.63 -48.11
N ALA A 21 -14.52 -13.74 -48.28
CA ALA A 21 -13.92 -14.64 -49.26
C ALA A 21 -13.57 -15.99 -48.62
N ARG A 22 -14.42 -17.00 -48.83
CA ARG A 22 -14.04 -18.42 -48.67
C ARG A 22 -13.60 -18.95 -50.02
N HIS A 23 -12.47 -19.65 -50.07
CA HIS A 23 -12.11 -20.55 -51.18
C HIS A 23 -11.52 -21.83 -50.60
N GLY A 24 -12.22 -22.95 -50.83
CA GLY A 24 -11.55 -24.21 -51.15
C GLY A 24 -11.45 -24.33 -52.68
N VAL A 25 -11.03 -25.44 -53.28
CA VAL A 25 -10.63 -26.75 -52.73
C VAL A 25 -9.59 -27.32 -53.70
N ARG A 26 -8.54 -28.01 -53.21
CA ARG A 26 -8.02 -29.18 -53.92
C ARG A 26 -7.28 -30.14 -53.00
N MET A 27 -7.78 -31.38 -52.93
CA MET A 27 -6.98 -32.51 -52.46
C MET A 27 -6.12 -33.02 -53.61
N HIS A 28 -4.92 -33.50 -53.29
CA HIS A 28 -4.31 -34.60 -54.03
C HIS A 28 -3.48 -35.43 -53.07
N GLY A 29 -3.80 -36.71 -52.92
CA GLY A 29 -3.01 -37.65 -52.15
C GLY A 29 -2.18 -38.55 -53.07
N TRP A 30 -0.97 -38.93 -52.64
CA TRP A 30 -0.32 -40.15 -53.12
C TRP A 30 0.73 -40.67 -52.11
N ARG A 31 0.49 -41.90 -51.62
CA ARG A 31 1.39 -42.92 -51.02
C ARG A 31 2.55 -42.53 -50.07
N LYS A 32 2.63 -43.28 -48.97
CA LYS A 32 3.84 -43.49 -48.16
C LYS A 32 4.85 -44.42 -48.88
N PRO A 33 6.15 -44.34 -48.56
CA PRO A 33 7.03 -45.50 -48.44
C PRO A 33 7.28 -45.87 -46.96
N LEU A 34 7.91 -47.03 -46.71
CA LEU A 34 8.11 -47.62 -45.39
C LEU A 34 9.62 -47.80 -45.11
N PHE A 35 10.12 -47.25 -44.01
CA PHE A 35 11.41 -47.60 -43.39
C PHE A 35 11.20 -47.57 -41.86
N TRP A 36 11.27 -48.69 -41.12
CA TRP A 36 12.45 -49.49 -40.77
C TRP A 36 13.53 -48.72 -39.96
N GLY A 37 13.21 -48.49 -38.68
CA GLY A 37 13.99 -48.98 -37.55
C GLY A 37 15.43 -48.47 -37.32
N ALA A 38 15.59 -47.61 -36.32
CA ALA A 38 16.79 -47.54 -35.49
C ALA A 38 16.41 -47.13 -34.05
N CYS A 39 16.58 -48.03 -33.09
CA CYS A 39 16.26 -47.76 -31.68
C CYS A 39 17.44 -47.08 -30.97
N PHE A 40 17.45 -45.74 -30.94
CA PHE A 40 18.34 -45.00 -30.04
C PHE A 40 17.71 -44.87 -28.65
N THR A 41 18.06 -45.80 -27.77
CA THR A 41 17.71 -45.75 -26.34
C THR A 41 18.49 -44.62 -25.66
N PHE A 42 17.91 -43.43 -25.59
CA PHE A 42 18.39 -42.39 -24.68
C PHE A 42 18.34 -42.91 -23.25
N PRO A 43 19.45 -42.93 -22.50
CA PRO A 43 19.41 -43.14 -21.06
C PRO A 43 18.70 -41.92 -20.46
N ALA A 44 17.46 -42.10 -20.02
CA ALA A 44 16.75 -41.09 -19.25
C ALA A 44 17.42 -41.00 -17.88
N ALA A 45 18.48 -40.20 -17.79
CA ALA A 45 19.15 -39.90 -16.53
C ALA A 45 18.12 -39.27 -15.59
N TYR A 46 17.68 -40.06 -14.60
CA TYR A 46 16.77 -39.60 -13.55
C TYR A 46 17.49 -38.55 -12.70
N ALA A 47 17.43 -37.30 -13.16
CA ALA A 47 17.82 -36.14 -12.37
C ALA A 47 16.88 -36.06 -11.18
N LEU A 48 17.31 -36.66 -10.07
CA LEU A 48 16.70 -36.53 -8.76
C LEU A 48 16.66 -35.05 -8.41
N LYS A 49 15.51 -34.42 -8.71
CA LYS A 49 15.11 -33.16 -8.11
C LYS A 49 14.92 -33.42 -6.62
N HIS A 50 16.00 -33.34 -5.87
CA HIS A 50 15.94 -32.91 -4.49
C HIS A 50 15.39 -31.49 -4.49
N SER A 51 14.06 -31.38 -4.49
CA SER A 51 13.39 -30.25 -3.90
C SER A 51 13.86 -30.20 -2.45
N ILE A 52 14.83 -29.32 -2.17
CA ILE A 52 15.15 -28.89 -0.82
C ILE A 52 13.92 -28.13 -0.36
N SER A 53 12.96 -28.86 0.19
CA SER A 53 11.80 -28.30 0.86
C SER A 53 12.36 -27.63 2.11
N LEU A 54 12.40 -26.30 2.09
CA LEU A 54 13.00 -25.51 3.15
C LEU A 54 11.98 -25.35 4.29
N ASP A 55 11.46 -26.49 4.77
CA ASP A 55 10.44 -26.63 5.80
C ASP A 55 11.00 -26.36 7.20
N ALA A 56 11.81 -25.30 7.31
CA ALA A 56 11.88 -24.54 8.52
C ALA A 56 10.54 -23.81 8.66
N GLU A 57 9.60 -24.43 9.37
CA GLU A 57 8.44 -23.74 9.93
C GLU A 57 8.97 -22.74 10.99
N VAL A 58 9.48 -21.61 10.50
CA VAL A 58 9.90 -20.48 11.32
C VAL A 58 8.64 -20.04 12.04
N ALA A 59 8.57 -20.33 13.34
CA ALA A 59 7.49 -19.86 14.20
C ALA A 59 7.42 -18.33 14.10
N THR A 60 6.50 -17.83 13.28
CA THR A 60 6.30 -16.40 13.09
C THR A 60 5.68 -15.88 14.37
N ASP A 61 6.52 -15.26 15.19
CA ASP A 61 6.10 -14.61 16.42
C ASP A 61 5.14 -13.47 16.03
N GLU A 62 3.84 -13.76 16.14
CA GLU A 62 2.74 -12.98 15.59
C GLU A 62 1.86 -12.42 16.71
N VAL A 63 1.48 -11.16 16.56
CA VAL A 63 0.55 -10.46 17.44
C VAL A 63 -0.82 -10.43 16.78
N VAL A 64 -1.83 -10.90 17.49
CA VAL A 64 -3.22 -10.89 17.04
C VAL A 64 -3.88 -9.57 17.48
N ASP A 65 -4.52 -8.85 16.56
CA ASP A 65 -5.43 -7.75 16.92
C ASP A 65 -6.69 -8.33 17.60
N PRO A 66 -6.91 -8.08 18.91
CA PRO A 66 -8.02 -8.69 19.65
C PRO A 66 -9.39 -8.29 19.13
N ASP A 67 -9.50 -7.15 18.43
CA ASP A 67 -10.76 -6.65 17.89
C ASP A 67 -11.13 -7.28 16.53
N THR A 68 -10.19 -7.92 15.82
CA THR A 68 -10.42 -8.39 14.44
C THR A 68 -9.91 -9.80 14.13
N ALA A 69 -9.13 -10.41 15.03
CA ALA A 69 -8.41 -11.66 14.81
C ALA A 69 -7.47 -11.64 13.58
N ILE A 70 -7.04 -10.44 13.15
CA ILE A 70 -6.02 -10.26 12.12
C ILE A 70 -4.64 -10.34 12.79
N THR A 71 -3.73 -11.13 12.21
CA THR A 71 -2.37 -11.28 12.73
C THR A 71 -1.38 -10.30 12.08
N PHE A 72 -0.34 -9.96 12.85
CA PHE A 72 0.75 -9.09 12.45
C PHE A 72 2.08 -9.73 12.92
N PRO A 73 3.04 -10.05 12.04
CA PRO A 73 4.34 -10.56 12.47
C PRO A 73 5.09 -9.51 13.28
N ARG A 74 5.79 -9.91 14.35
CA ARG A 74 6.59 -8.97 15.15
C ARG A 74 7.74 -8.35 14.37
N THR A 75 8.32 -9.08 13.42
CA THR A 75 9.37 -8.57 12.55
C THR A 75 8.94 -8.64 11.09
N LEU A 76 9.25 -7.58 10.33
CA LEU A 76 8.90 -7.46 8.93
C LEU A 76 10.10 -6.94 8.14
N SER A 77 10.62 -7.77 7.24
CA SER A 77 11.55 -7.35 6.21
C SER A 77 10.79 -7.07 4.92
N VAL A 78 11.09 -5.95 4.26
CA VAL A 78 10.42 -5.55 3.02
C VAL A 78 11.38 -5.64 1.85
N GLN A 79 11.08 -6.52 0.90
CA GLN A 79 11.75 -6.54 -0.39
C GLN A 79 11.42 -5.24 -1.16
N SER A 80 12.46 -4.50 -1.52
CA SER A 80 12.38 -3.22 -2.22
C SER A 80 13.65 -3.01 -3.05
N LYS A 81 13.56 -2.16 -4.08
CA LYS A 81 14.74 -1.70 -4.85
C LYS A 81 15.66 -0.79 -4.03
N VAL A 82 15.16 -0.23 -2.94
CA VAL A 82 15.92 0.54 -1.95
C VAL A 82 16.19 -0.36 -0.75
N LYS A 83 17.40 -0.32 -0.17
CA LYS A 83 17.73 -1.05 1.05
C LYS A 83 16.93 -0.49 2.23
N LEU A 84 15.88 -1.21 2.62
CA LEU A 84 15.07 -0.92 3.82
C LEU A 84 15.59 -1.75 5.02
N PRO A 85 15.43 -1.26 6.26
CA PRO A 85 15.74 -2.01 7.47
C PRO A 85 14.69 -3.12 7.72
N THR A 86 14.99 -4.00 8.68
CA THR A 86 13.97 -4.85 9.31
C THR A 86 13.16 -3.99 10.28
N TYR A 87 11.84 -4.01 10.14
CA TYR A 87 10.92 -3.28 11.01
C TYR A 87 10.41 -4.17 12.15
N THR A 88 10.34 -3.63 13.37
CA THR A 88 9.73 -4.29 14.52
C THR A 88 8.36 -3.68 14.83
N LEU A 89 7.35 -4.52 15.01
CA LEU A 89 5.99 -4.15 15.40
C LEU A 89 6.00 -3.54 16.81
N LEU A 90 5.54 -2.30 16.94
CA LEU A 90 5.34 -1.63 18.23
C LEU A 90 3.90 -1.79 18.72
N GLY A 91 2.92 -1.88 17.81
CA GLY A 91 1.54 -2.16 18.21
C GLY A 91 0.59 -2.26 17.04
N CYS A 92 -0.51 -2.99 17.23
CA CYS A 92 -1.59 -3.13 16.27
C CYS A 92 -2.95 -2.84 16.90
N GLY A 93 -3.96 -2.56 16.08
CA GLY A 93 -5.33 -2.41 16.54
C GLY A 93 -6.29 -1.94 15.46
N VAL A 94 -7.58 -2.11 15.72
CA VAL A 94 -8.63 -1.78 14.76
C VAL A 94 -8.81 -0.27 14.55
N ARG A 95 -9.11 0.13 13.32
CA ARG A 95 -9.73 1.42 13.01
C ARG A 95 -11.23 1.27 12.83
N THR A 96 -11.96 2.08 13.57
CA THR A 96 -13.42 2.09 13.65
C THR A 96 -13.98 3.40 13.09
N VAL A 97 -15.18 3.38 12.48
CA VAL A 97 -15.87 4.58 11.98
C VAL A 97 -17.34 4.63 12.44
N SER A 98 -17.82 5.87 12.58
CA SER A 98 -19.14 6.25 13.09
C SER A 98 -19.46 5.78 14.51
N PHE A 99 -20.58 6.27 15.06
CA PHE A 99 -21.11 5.85 16.36
C PHE A 99 -21.56 4.38 16.40
N LEU A 100 -21.72 3.73 15.23
CA LEU A 100 -22.12 2.32 15.11
C LEU A 100 -20.95 1.34 15.28
N GLY A 101 -19.75 1.80 15.61
CA GLY A 101 -18.62 0.91 15.91
C GLY A 101 -18.13 0.11 14.68
N ILE A 102 -18.25 0.65 13.46
CA ILE A 102 -17.95 -0.09 12.23
C ILE A 102 -16.44 -0.24 12.06
N LYS A 103 -15.91 -1.43 12.34
CA LYS A 103 -14.52 -1.83 12.09
C LYS A 103 -14.22 -1.85 10.59
N VAL A 104 -13.24 -1.07 10.13
CA VAL A 104 -12.93 -0.87 8.69
C VAL A 104 -11.65 -1.59 8.25
N TYR A 105 -10.60 -1.49 9.06
CA TYR A 105 -9.33 -2.18 8.89
C TYR A 105 -8.67 -2.37 10.24
N SER A 106 -7.79 -3.36 10.37
CA SER A 106 -6.76 -3.33 11.41
C SER A 106 -5.50 -2.67 10.85
N VAL A 107 -4.74 -2.02 11.73
CA VAL A 107 -3.45 -1.39 11.38
C VAL A 107 -2.39 -1.79 12.40
N GLY A 108 -1.19 -2.11 11.91
CA GLY A 108 0.01 -2.31 12.71
C GLY A 108 1.05 -1.23 12.40
N PHE A 109 1.61 -0.61 13.45
CA PHE A 109 2.73 0.33 13.33
C PHE A 109 4.03 -0.36 13.70
N TYR A 110 5.02 -0.22 12.84
CA TYR A 110 6.34 -0.79 12.97
C TYR A 110 7.39 0.31 12.80
N ALA A 111 8.53 0.16 13.48
CA ALA A 111 9.68 1.06 13.33
C ALA A 111 10.99 0.28 13.20
N ASP A 112 11.99 0.93 12.61
CA ASP A 112 13.38 0.48 12.65
C ASP A 112 13.98 0.73 14.05
N LEU A 113 13.95 -0.31 14.88
CA LEU A 113 14.55 -0.29 16.23
C LEU A 113 16.06 -0.61 16.23
N SER A 114 16.67 -0.79 15.06
CA SER A 114 18.13 -1.03 14.93
C SER A 114 18.94 0.25 14.74
N ASN A 115 18.27 1.39 14.66
CA ASN A 115 18.88 2.69 14.42
C ASN A 115 19.62 3.21 15.69
N PRO A 116 20.94 3.45 15.64
CA PRO A 116 21.73 3.81 16.81
C PRO A 116 21.31 5.14 17.46
N LYS A 117 20.61 6.02 16.74
CA LYS A 117 20.04 7.24 17.32
C LYS A 117 19.05 6.98 18.46
N LEU A 118 18.51 5.77 18.59
CA LEU A 118 17.63 5.42 19.71
C LEU A 118 18.36 5.38 21.07
N GLU A 119 19.70 5.43 21.08
CA GLU A 119 20.51 5.67 22.28
C GLU A 119 20.58 7.16 22.68
N GLU A 120 20.15 8.07 21.82
CA GLU A 120 20.00 9.51 22.12
C GLU A 120 18.65 9.84 22.76
N LEU A 121 17.67 8.91 22.70
CA LEU A 121 16.30 9.09 23.15
C LEU A 121 16.14 8.63 24.61
N PRO A 122 15.97 9.56 25.58
CA PRO A 122 15.92 9.20 27.00
C PRO A 122 14.73 8.31 27.31
N ARG A 123 14.92 7.31 28.18
CA ARG A 123 13.83 6.40 28.58
C ARG A 123 12.66 7.11 29.23
N SER A 124 12.91 8.23 29.91
CA SER A 124 11.91 9.10 30.57
C SER A 124 11.18 10.08 29.66
N ALA A 125 11.51 10.15 28.36
CA ALA A 125 10.78 10.99 27.41
C ALA A 125 9.31 10.55 27.30
N SER A 126 8.39 11.51 27.11
CA SER A 126 6.97 11.20 26.92
C SER A 126 6.77 10.33 25.68
N ALA A 127 5.74 9.50 25.67
CA ALA A 127 5.56 8.54 24.60
C ALA A 127 5.23 9.24 23.25
N GLU A 128 4.62 10.43 23.27
CA GLU A 128 4.51 11.35 22.14
C GLU A 128 5.87 11.83 21.61
N GLU A 129 6.81 12.22 22.48
CA GLU A 129 8.18 12.59 22.08
C GLU A 129 8.91 11.39 21.47
N LYS A 130 8.76 10.19 22.04
CA LYS A 130 9.31 8.95 21.46
C LYS A 130 8.73 8.65 20.08
N ILE A 131 7.42 8.78 19.88
CA ILE A 131 6.76 8.63 18.57
C ILE A 131 7.30 9.66 17.56
N LYS A 132 7.38 10.94 17.96
CA LYS A 132 7.89 12.00 17.09
C LYS A 132 9.35 11.72 16.71
N PHE A 133 10.19 11.33 17.69
CA PHE A 133 11.59 10.99 17.46
C PHE A 133 11.75 9.85 16.46
N LEU A 134 10.96 8.76 16.60
CA LEU A 134 10.94 7.64 15.66
C LEU A 134 10.59 8.13 14.25
N VAL A 135 9.47 8.84 14.08
CA VAL A 135 9.05 9.33 12.76
C VAL A 135 10.08 10.28 12.13
N ASP A 136 10.73 11.15 12.90
CA ASP A 136 11.74 12.07 12.39
C ASP A 136 13.10 11.38 12.09
N ASN A 137 13.55 10.40 12.88
CA ASN A 137 14.91 9.84 12.81
C ASN A 137 15.03 8.41 12.25
N THR A 138 13.98 7.59 12.29
CA THR A 138 14.01 6.18 11.85
C THR A 138 13.14 5.97 10.60
N SER A 139 13.27 4.82 9.95
CA SER A 139 12.25 4.37 8.98
C SER A 139 11.06 3.77 9.75
N CYS A 140 9.84 3.99 9.25
CA CYS A 140 8.61 3.49 9.87
C CYS A 140 7.70 2.86 8.82
N LEU A 141 6.83 1.94 9.25
CA LEU A 141 5.90 1.21 8.39
C LEU A 141 4.52 1.10 9.05
N LEU A 142 3.47 1.39 8.28
CA LEU A 142 2.07 1.15 8.63
C LEU A 142 1.53 0.02 7.75
N ARG A 143 1.19 -1.13 8.33
CA ARG A 143 0.53 -2.24 7.65
C ARG A 143 -0.97 -2.13 7.87
N ILE A 144 -1.75 -1.90 6.81
CA ILE A 144 -3.21 -1.76 6.84
C ILE A 144 -3.84 -3.03 6.25
N ILE A 145 -4.78 -3.65 6.97
CA ILE A 145 -5.43 -4.90 6.57
C ILE A 145 -6.96 -4.74 6.71
N PRO A 146 -7.75 -4.70 5.62
CA PRO A 146 -9.20 -4.51 5.68
C PRO A 146 -9.94 -5.66 6.37
N THR A 147 -10.85 -5.32 7.28
CA THR A 147 -11.75 -6.27 7.95
C THR A 147 -12.86 -6.78 7.02
N ARG A 148 -13.06 -6.10 5.89
CA ARG A 148 -14.06 -6.38 4.85
C ARG A 148 -13.60 -5.79 3.52
N ASN A 149 -14.22 -6.21 2.41
CA ASN A 149 -14.00 -5.57 1.11
C ASN A 149 -14.35 -4.07 1.18
N THR A 150 -13.47 -3.24 0.63
CA THR A 150 -13.62 -1.78 0.54
C THR A 150 -13.02 -1.30 -0.79
N SER A 151 -12.72 -0.01 -0.96
CA SER A 151 -12.01 0.53 -2.12
C SER A 151 -10.76 1.29 -1.71
N TYR A 152 -9.75 1.30 -2.59
CA TYR A 152 -8.59 2.19 -2.44
C TYR A 152 -9.01 3.66 -2.46
N THR A 153 -10.06 4.00 -3.22
CA THR A 153 -10.76 5.29 -3.23
C THR A 153 -11.14 5.77 -1.82
N HIS A 154 -11.76 4.92 -0.99
CA HIS A 154 -12.12 5.29 0.39
C HIS A 154 -10.90 5.53 1.30
N LEU A 155 -9.83 4.76 1.13
CA LEU A 155 -8.60 4.91 1.92
C LEU A 155 -7.85 6.21 1.53
N ARG A 156 -7.68 6.45 0.22
CA ARG A 156 -7.18 7.70 -0.35
C ARG A 156 -7.93 8.91 0.19
N ASP A 157 -9.27 8.88 0.12
CA ASP A 157 -10.09 10.01 0.53
C ASP A 157 -10.12 10.18 2.06
N ALA A 158 -9.73 9.17 2.84
CA ALA A 158 -9.39 9.34 4.25
C ALA A 158 -8.07 10.11 4.42
N PHE A 159 -6.98 9.67 3.78
CA PHE A 159 -5.67 10.33 3.85
C PHE A 159 -5.69 11.79 3.37
N ILE A 160 -6.28 12.06 2.21
CA ILE A 160 -6.36 13.43 1.66
C ILE A 160 -7.15 14.36 2.61
N ARG A 161 -8.28 13.89 3.17
CA ARG A 161 -9.05 14.67 4.16
C ARG A 161 -8.24 14.97 5.43
N THR A 162 -7.49 13.99 5.92
CA THR A 162 -6.60 14.14 7.09
C THR A 162 -5.48 15.14 6.85
N LEU A 163 -4.89 15.16 5.65
CA LEU A 163 -3.88 16.14 5.24
C LEU A 163 -4.49 17.55 5.10
N THR A 164 -5.62 17.71 4.40
CA THR A 164 -6.31 19.01 4.27
C THR A 164 -6.73 19.57 5.63
N ALA A 165 -7.21 18.74 6.56
CA ALA A 165 -7.53 19.18 7.92
C ALA A 165 -6.28 19.67 8.70
N ARG A 166 -5.11 19.07 8.46
CA ARG A 166 -3.84 19.50 9.09
C ARG A 166 -3.22 20.73 8.44
N ILE A 167 -3.36 20.90 7.13
CA ILE A 167 -3.11 22.17 6.44
C ILE A 167 -3.91 23.30 7.11
N GLN A 168 -5.22 23.10 7.28
CA GLN A 168 -6.08 24.11 7.91
C GLN A 168 -5.70 24.38 9.37
N ALA A 169 -5.36 23.34 10.14
CA ALA A 169 -4.93 23.50 11.52
C ALA A 169 -3.58 24.23 11.65
N ALA A 170 -2.61 23.92 10.77
CA ALA A 170 -1.29 24.55 10.76
C ALA A 170 -1.36 26.02 10.33
N TYR A 171 -2.20 26.35 9.34
CA TYR A 171 -2.54 27.74 9.01
C TYR A 171 -3.11 28.51 10.21
N THR A 172 -4.13 27.95 10.89
CA THR A 172 -4.75 28.57 12.07
C THR A 172 -3.74 28.73 13.22
N GLY A 173 -2.84 27.75 13.39
CA GLY A 173 -1.74 27.79 14.36
C GLY A 173 -0.53 28.63 13.95
N LYS A 174 -0.52 29.22 12.74
CA LYS A 174 0.60 29.96 12.14
C LYS A 174 1.91 29.16 12.05
N THR A 175 1.84 27.84 11.97
CA THR A 175 2.99 26.93 11.84
C THR A 175 3.28 26.50 10.39
N MET A 176 2.54 27.06 9.43
CA MET A 176 2.70 26.83 7.99
C MET A 176 2.26 28.09 7.22
N THR A 177 3.02 28.49 6.20
CA THR A 177 2.72 29.67 5.38
C THR A 177 1.84 29.35 4.16
N GLN A 178 1.52 30.36 3.36
CA GLN A 178 0.79 30.17 2.10
C GLN A 178 1.66 29.47 1.04
N GLU A 179 2.96 29.76 1.03
CA GLU A 179 3.97 29.18 0.15
C GLU A 179 4.15 27.68 0.46
N ASP A 180 4.25 27.31 1.74
CA ASP A 180 4.34 25.93 2.20
C ASP A 180 3.14 25.09 1.70
N ALA A 181 1.92 25.63 1.82
CA ALA A 181 0.71 24.93 1.37
C ALA A 181 0.69 24.72 -0.16
N VAL A 182 1.21 25.68 -0.93
CA VAL A 182 1.37 25.56 -2.38
C VAL A 182 2.42 24.50 -2.73
N ALA A 183 3.53 24.44 -1.99
CA ALA A 183 4.54 23.39 -2.15
C ALA A 183 3.97 21.99 -1.83
N VAL A 184 3.17 21.86 -0.77
CA VAL A 184 2.50 20.60 -0.36
C VAL A 184 1.40 20.15 -1.34
N ALA A 185 0.77 21.08 -2.08
CA ALA A 185 -0.36 20.77 -2.96
C ALA A 185 -0.01 19.80 -4.11
N SER A 186 1.21 19.86 -4.65
CA SER A 186 1.67 18.94 -5.70
C SER A 186 1.88 17.50 -5.15
N PRO A 187 2.72 17.27 -4.11
CA PRO A 187 2.80 15.99 -3.40
C PRO A 187 1.45 15.40 -2.97
N MET A 188 0.49 16.21 -2.50
CA MET A 188 -0.86 15.73 -2.18
C MET A 188 -1.62 15.20 -3.40
N ASN A 189 -1.49 15.85 -4.56
CA ASN A 189 -2.11 15.36 -5.79
C ASN A 189 -1.42 14.10 -6.33
N THR A 190 -0.10 13.98 -6.18
CA THR A 190 0.64 12.76 -6.50
C THR A 190 0.20 11.60 -5.59
N LEU A 191 0.12 11.80 -4.27
CA LEU A 191 -0.41 10.81 -3.34
C LEU A 191 -1.85 10.41 -3.69
N LYS A 192 -2.68 11.36 -4.15
CA LYS A 192 -4.06 11.11 -4.58
C LYS A 192 -4.13 10.25 -5.86
N SER A 193 -3.22 10.41 -6.82
CA SER A 193 -3.28 9.69 -8.10
C SER A 193 -2.80 8.23 -8.03
N MET A 194 -2.00 7.87 -7.03
CA MET A 194 -1.51 6.49 -6.82
C MET A 194 -2.61 5.47 -6.53
N PHE A 195 -3.68 5.87 -5.86
CA PHE A 195 -4.74 4.95 -5.42
C PHE A 195 -5.74 4.71 -6.57
N PRO A 196 -5.78 3.49 -7.15
CA PRO A 196 -6.66 3.18 -8.27
C PRO A 196 -8.13 3.18 -7.83
N ASN A 197 -9.05 3.37 -8.78
CA ASN A 197 -10.49 3.19 -8.51
C ASN A 197 -10.85 1.69 -8.54
N ALA A 198 -10.34 0.94 -7.58
CA ALA A 198 -10.46 -0.52 -7.49
C ALA A 198 -10.82 -0.97 -6.07
N THR A 199 -11.32 -2.21 -5.97
CA THR A 199 -11.58 -2.91 -4.71
C THR A 199 -10.27 -3.15 -3.96
N PHE A 200 -10.25 -2.84 -2.67
CA PHE A 200 -9.23 -3.27 -1.72
C PHE A 200 -9.84 -4.42 -0.90
N ALA A 201 -9.31 -5.62 -1.04
CA ALA A 201 -9.97 -6.84 -0.57
C ALA A 201 -9.83 -7.06 0.95
N LYS A 202 -10.79 -7.80 1.54
CA LYS A 202 -10.68 -8.29 2.92
C LYS A 202 -9.36 -9.05 3.08
N HIS A 203 -8.67 -8.81 4.19
CA HIS A 203 -7.38 -9.43 4.53
C HIS A 203 -6.21 -9.18 3.56
N GLN A 204 -6.36 -8.34 2.53
CA GLN A 204 -5.24 -7.91 1.69
C GLN A 204 -4.38 -6.89 2.47
N PRO A 205 -3.09 -7.15 2.72
CA PRO A 205 -2.23 -6.17 3.38
C PRO A 205 -1.81 -5.07 2.40
N LEU A 206 -1.85 -3.82 2.86
CA LEU A 206 -1.21 -2.68 2.21
C LEU A 206 -0.19 -2.07 3.17
N ASP A 207 1.09 -2.13 2.80
CA ASP A 207 2.17 -1.55 3.59
C ASP A 207 2.53 -0.16 3.06
N ILE A 208 2.44 0.83 3.95
CA ILE A 208 2.81 2.22 3.72
C ILE A 208 4.11 2.48 4.50
N ILE A 209 5.16 2.88 3.79
CA ILE A 209 6.53 2.90 4.30
C ILE A 209 7.09 4.31 4.23
N LEU A 210 7.44 4.87 5.37
CA LEU A 210 8.22 6.10 5.47
C LEU A 210 9.71 5.72 5.41
N THR A 211 10.39 6.06 4.31
CA THR A 211 11.85 5.81 4.15
C THR A 211 12.64 6.42 5.31
N PRO A 212 13.86 5.95 5.63
CA PRO A 212 14.72 6.63 6.60
C PRO A 212 15.02 8.10 6.19
N PRO A 213 15.43 8.97 7.12
CA PRO A 213 15.85 10.33 6.79
C PRO A 213 17.10 10.34 5.91
N ASN A 214 17.20 11.36 5.06
CA ASN A 214 18.32 11.60 4.16
C ASN A 214 18.67 13.09 4.23
N ILE A 215 19.95 13.43 4.00
CA ILE A 215 20.47 14.80 4.00
C ILE A 215 20.25 15.48 2.62
N ILE A 216 20.15 14.67 1.56
CA ILE A 216 20.17 15.14 0.16
C ILE A 216 18.74 15.33 -0.42
N GLN A 217 17.76 14.58 0.10
CA GLN A 217 16.38 14.59 -0.40
C GLN A 217 15.38 14.50 0.76
N GLU A 218 14.18 15.05 0.56
CA GLU A 218 13.05 14.89 1.48
C GLU A 218 12.66 13.41 1.69
N ARG A 219 11.95 13.12 2.79
CA ARG A 219 11.37 11.79 3.05
C ARG A 219 10.45 11.36 1.90
N THR A 220 10.52 10.07 1.54
CA THR A 220 9.59 9.43 0.63
C THR A 220 8.61 8.55 1.41
N LEU A 221 7.31 8.70 1.14
CA LEU A 221 6.27 7.76 1.54
C LEU A 221 6.00 6.81 0.38
N ILE A 222 6.38 5.55 0.53
CA ILE A 222 6.13 4.47 -0.44
C ILE A 222 4.85 3.76 -0.03
N VAL A 223 3.83 3.74 -0.90
CA VAL A 223 2.63 2.92 -0.74
C VAL A 223 2.83 1.69 -1.63
N ARG A 224 3.09 0.52 -1.04
CA ARG A 224 3.52 -0.66 -1.82
C ARG A 224 2.51 -0.97 -2.92
N ASP A 225 3.03 -1.30 -4.10
CA ASP A 225 2.31 -1.66 -5.33
C ASP A 225 1.43 -0.54 -5.93
N LEU A 226 1.32 0.63 -5.28
CA LEU A 226 0.54 1.79 -5.75
C LEU A 226 1.41 3.01 -6.16
N GLY A 227 2.53 3.26 -5.47
CA GLY A 227 3.46 4.34 -5.84
C GLY A 227 4.30 4.89 -4.69
N ALA A 228 4.93 6.05 -4.91
CA ALA A 228 5.72 6.74 -3.89
C ALA A 228 5.67 8.27 -4.06
N VAL A 229 5.48 9.01 -2.95
CA VAL A 229 5.50 10.48 -2.91
C VAL A 229 6.71 10.94 -2.11
N THR A 230 7.49 11.87 -2.65
CA THR A 230 8.58 12.53 -1.92
C THR A 230 8.12 13.91 -1.48
N ASN A 231 8.04 14.11 -0.17
CA ASN A 231 7.91 15.39 0.53
C ASN A 231 7.93 15.13 2.05
N ASP A 232 8.66 15.94 2.82
CA ASP A 232 8.87 15.70 4.25
C ASP A 232 7.56 15.82 5.04
N TRP A 233 6.80 16.89 4.79
CA TRP A 233 5.57 17.20 5.50
C TRP A 233 4.49 16.15 5.22
N VAL A 234 4.17 15.88 3.95
CA VAL A 234 3.13 14.89 3.59
C VAL A 234 3.48 13.50 4.12
N SER A 235 4.74 13.07 3.96
CA SER A 235 5.17 11.72 4.33
C SER A 235 5.10 11.50 5.85
N LYS A 236 5.62 12.45 6.64
CA LYS A 236 5.54 12.37 8.11
C LYS A 236 4.10 12.52 8.61
N THR A 237 3.33 13.43 8.04
CA THR A 237 1.95 13.72 8.49
C THR A 237 1.00 12.53 8.34
N ILE A 238 1.15 11.71 7.28
CA ILE A 238 0.38 10.47 7.17
C ILE A 238 0.64 9.54 8.38
N VAL A 239 1.91 9.36 8.77
CA VAL A 239 2.27 8.50 9.91
C VAL A 239 1.82 9.12 11.24
N LEU A 240 2.15 10.39 11.49
CA LEU A 240 1.78 11.11 12.73
C LEU A 240 0.26 11.18 12.93
N SER A 241 -0.54 11.16 11.86
CA SER A 241 -2.01 11.15 11.99
C SER A 241 -2.60 9.91 12.67
N TYR A 242 -1.83 8.84 12.86
CA TYR A 242 -2.21 7.70 13.70
C TYR A 242 -2.00 7.95 15.20
N PHE A 243 -1.32 9.05 15.57
CA PHE A 243 -0.90 9.38 16.92
C PHE A 243 -1.41 10.73 17.43
N ASP A 244 -1.64 11.73 16.57
CA ASP A 244 -2.13 13.04 17.04
C ASP A 244 -3.54 12.93 17.68
N GLY A 245 -3.73 13.48 18.88
CA GLY A 245 -5.01 13.43 19.60
C GLY A 245 -5.42 11.99 19.93
N GLN A 246 -6.59 11.55 19.42
CA GLN A 246 -7.05 10.16 19.53
C GLN A 246 -6.41 9.23 18.48
N GLY A 247 -5.77 9.79 17.44
CA GLY A 247 -5.22 9.04 16.31
C GLY A 247 -6.26 8.44 15.37
N ASN A 248 -5.82 8.01 14.18
CA ASN A 248 -6.67 7.26 13.24
C ASN A 248 -7.12 5.88 13.78
N SER A 249 -6.40 5.29 14.75
CA SER A 249 -6.79 4.09 15.51
C SER A 249 -6.37 4.26 16.97
N PRO A 250 -7.31 4.57 17.88
CA PRO A 250 -7.01 4.65 19.31
C PRO A 250 -6.48 3.34 19.92
N PRO A 251 -6.98 2.13 19.54
CA PRO A 251 -6.41 0.87 20.03
C PRO A 251 -4.95 0.67 19.62
N MET A 252 -4.61 0.90 18.35
CA MET A 252 -3.22 0.82 17.86
C MET A 252 -2.33 1.86 18.57
N LYS A 253 -2.83 3.08 18.77
CA LYS A 253 -2.11 4.13 19.51
C LYS A 253 -1.78 3.69 20.94
N LYS A 254 -2.75 3.10 21.66
CA LYS A 254 -2.55 2.57 23.02
C LYS A 254 -1.52 1.44 23.06
N ALA A 255 -1.61 0.45 22.17
CA ALA A 255 -0.65 -0.65 22.09
C ALA A 255 0.78 -0.15 21.78
N VAL A 256 0.94 0.81 20.87
CA VAL A 256 2.24 1.44 20.61
C VAL A 256 2.77 2.16 21.84
N TRP A 257 1.95 2.96 22.54
CA TRP A 257 2.36 3.63 23.78
C TRP A 257 2.87 2.65 24.84
N GLU A 258 2.19 1.52 25.06
CA GLU A 258 2.62 0.46 26.00
C GLU A 258 3.97 -0.16 25.61
N SER A 259 4.22 -0.37 24.31
CA SER A 259 5.53 -0.87 23.85
C SER A 259 6.69 0.13 24.08
N LEU A 260 6.40 1.43 24.01
CA LEU A 260 7.40 2.50 24.06
C LEU A 260 7.99 2.74 25.45
N GLU A 261 7.44 2.12 26.50
CA GLU A 261 8.10 2.02 27.81
C GLU A 261 9.46 1.30 27.70
N THR A 262 9.55 0.30 26.81
CA THR A 262 10.77 -0.49 26.59
C THR A 262 11.78 0.15 25.62
N VAL A 263 11.37 1.21 24.90
CA VAL A 263 12.17 1.83 23.83
C VAL A 263 12.95 3.05 24.35
N GLY A 264 14.26 3.05 24.11
CA GLY A 264 15.19 4.14 24.46
C GLY A 264 16.46 3.63 25.16
N GLY A 265 17.59 4.26 24.86
CA GLY A 265 18.86 4.06 25.56
C GLY A 265 19.12 5.17 26.58
N ARG A 266 19.63 4.78 27.75
CA ARG A 266 19.77 5.60 28.98
C ARG A 266 18.42 5.91 29.65
#